data_AF-A0A815IU85-F1
#
_entry.id   AF-A0A815IU85-F1
#
_cell.length_a   1.000
_cell.length_b   1.000
_cell.length_c   1.000
_cell.angle_alpha   90.00
_cell.angle_beta   90.00
_cell.angle_gamma   90.00
#
_symmetry.space_group_name_H-M   'P 1'
#
loop_
_entity.id
_entity.type
_entity.pdbx_description
1 polymer ?
#
loop_
_entity_poly.entity_id
_entity_poly.type
_entity_poly.pdbx_seq_one_letter_code
_entity_poly.pdbx_strand_id
1 'polypeptide(L)'
;MDSDDFENNMDSVQYLCQMLNDDPLCTYEIIDNIKKNLFGKKEIIIERSINILSMILTKYDSSVLQVIVYKDVKQTLEQLNRNSSTTISKMIVDVLKVFNSIEELTIDSS
;
A
#
# COMPACT_ATOMS: atom_id res chain seq x y z
N MET A 1 -15.48 20.85 -1.90
CA MET A 1 -14.55 19.72 -1.72
C MET A 1 -13.47 20.27 -0.84
N ASP A 2 -13.66 20.08 0.45
CA ASP A 2 -12.93 20.79 1.49
C ASP A 2 -11.58 20.09 1.71
N SER A 3 -10.51 20.87 1.80
CA SER A 3 -9.12 20.42 1.95
C SER A 3 -8.88 19.56 3.20
N ASP A 4 -9.80 19.61 4.15
CA ASP A 4 -9.67 19.03 5.48
C ASP A 4 -9.78 17.49 5.47
N ASP A 5 -10.44 16.89 4.47
CA ASP A 5 -10.52 15.43 4.32
C ASP A 5 -9.18 14.81 3.91
N PHE A 6 -8.32 15.57 3.22
CA PHE A 6 -7.03 15.09 2.72
C PHE A 6 -5.94 15.18 3.81
N GLU A 7 -5.97 16.25 4.61
CA GLU A 7 -5.06 16.45 5.75
C GLU A 7 -5.33 15.44 6.88
N ASN A 8 -6.59 15.22 7.24
CA ASN A 8 -6.97 14.19 8.22
C ASN A 8 -6.55 12.77 7.79
N ASN A 9 -6.52 12.50 6.48
CA ASN A 9 -6.08 11.22 5.95
C ASN A 9 -4.55 11.09 5.98
N MET A 10 -3.80 12.17 5.71
CA MET A 10 -2.35 12.18 5.84
C MET A 10 -1.87 11.99 7.29
N ASP A 11 -2.53 12.60 8.26
CA ASP A 11 -2.21 12.42 9.68
C ASP A 11 -2.51 10.98 10.14
N SER A 12 -3.62 10.42 9.67
CA SER A 12 -3.97 9.01 9.90
C SER A 12 -2.93 8.07 9.28
N VAL A 13 -2.44 8.36 8.07
CA VAL A 13 -1.40 7.55 7.43
C VAL A 13 -0.05 7.69 8.13
N GLN A 14 0.32 8.89 8.60
CA GLN A 14 1.53 9.08 9.41
C GLN A 14 1.45 8.29 10.72
N TYR A 15 0.31 8.34 11.40
CA TYR A 15 0.05 7.56 12.60
C TYR A 15 0.16 6.05 12.32
N LEU A 16 -0.44 5.57 11.22
CA LEU A 16 -0.30 4.18 10.80
C LEU A 16 1.17 3.82 10.52
N CYS A 17 1.90 4.62 9.74
CA CYS A 17 3.33 4.38 9.49
C CYS A 17 4.16 4.33 10.77
N GLN A 18 3.84 5.15 11.76
CA GLN A 18 4.53 5.14 13.05
C GLN A 18 4.20 3.91 13.88
N MET A 19 2.91 3.51 13.96
CA MET A 19 2.51 2.25 14.58
C MET A 19 3.18 1.04 13.94
N LEU A 20 3.27 1.03 12.61
CA LEU A 20 3.95 -0.02 11.88
C LEU A 20 5.44 -0.09 12.29
N ASN A 21 6.09 1.06 12.51
CA ASN A 21 7.53 1.11 12.84
C ASN A 21 7.78 0.60 14.27
N ASP A 22 6.82 0.82 15.16
CA ASP A 22 6.90 0.43 16.56
C ASP A 22 6.51 -1.05 16.80
N ASP A 23 5.59 -1.62 15.99
CA ASP A 23 5.16 -3.03 16.08
C ASP A 23 4.97 -3.70 14.69
N PRO A 24 5.89 -4.60 14.30
CA PRO A 24 5.79 -5.38 13.05
C PRO A 24 4.54 -6.28 12.94
N LEU A 25 3.95 -6.71 14.06
CA LEU A 25 2.76 -7.56 14.05
C LEU A 25 1.51 -6.76 13.63
N CYS A 26 1.46 -5.47 13.94
CA CYS A 26 0.41 -4.56 13.46
C CYS A 26 0.45 -4.39 11.93
N THR A 27 1.61 -4.62 11.29
CA THR A 27 1.79 -4.49 9.84
C THR A 27 0.93 -5.44 9.03
N TYR A 28 0.82 -6.69 9.47
CA TYR A 28 -0.02 -7.67 8.79
C TYR A 28 -1.50 -7.30 8.87
N GLU A 29 -1.98 -6.87 10.03
CA GLU A 29 -3.40 -6.56 10.24
C GLU A 29 -3.82 -5.30 9.48
N ILE A 30 -2.99 -4.25 9.50
CA ILE A 30 -3.26 -3.01 8.76
C ILE A 30 -3.30 -3.29 7.26
N ILE A 31 -2.33 -4.04 6.73
CA ILE A 31 -2.27 -4.37 5.30
C ILE A 31 -3.44 -5.28 4.89
N ASP A 32 -3.79 -6.29 5.69
CA ASP A 32 -4.94 -7.16 5.41
C ASP A 32 -6.25 -6.37 5.37
N ASN A 33 -6.44 -5.42 6.29
CA ASN A 33 -7.61 -4.53 6.28
C ASN A 33 -7.65 -3.63 5.04
N ILE A 34 -6.52 -3.12 4.58
CA ILE A 34 -6.47 -2.34 3.34
C ILE A 34 -6.79 -3.23 2.13
N LYS A 35 -6.26 -4.45 2.06
CA LYS A 35 -6.54 -5.40 0.98
C LYS A 35 -8.02 -5.73 0.86
N LYS A 36 -8.75 -5.88 1.98
CA LYS A 36 -10.20 -6.10 1.96
C LYS A 36 -10.97 -4.97 1.26
N ASN A 37 -10.44 -3.75 1.28
CA ASN A 37 -11.07 -2.61 0.61
C ASN A 37 -10.80 -2.56 -0.90
N LEU A 38 -9.86 -3.36 -1.41
CA LEU A 38 -9.52 -3.44 -2.82
C LEU A 38 -10.56 -4.20 -3.66
N PHE A 39 -11.42 -5.02 -3.03
CA PHE A 39 -12.40 -5.85 -3.75
C PHE A 39 -13.84 -5.58 -3.29
N GLY A 40 -14.76 -5.53 -4.24
CA GLY A 40 -16.20 -5.41 -3.96
C GLY A 40 -16.62 -4.08 -3.33
N LYS A 41 -15.76 -3.05 -3.38
CA LYS A 41 -16.04 -1.69 -2.89
C LYS A 41 -16.24 -0.71 -4.03
N LYS A 42 -16.75 0.48 -3.70
CA LYS A 42 -16.83 1.61 -4.64
C LYS A 42 -15.43 2.03 -5.07
N GLU A 43 -15.28 2.47 -6.32
CA GLU A 43 -13.99 2.86 -6.90
C GLU A 43 -13.21 3.86 -6.04
N ILE A 44 -13.87 4.88 -5.49
CA ILE A 44 -13.22 5.87 -4.60
C ILE A 44 -12.60 5.26 -3.32
N ILE A 45 -13.14 4.15 -2.82
CA ILE A 45 -12.58 3.43 -1.67
C ILE A 45 -11.33 2.66 -2.11
N ILE A 46 -11.37 2.07 -3.31
CA ILE A 46 -10.24 1.36 -3.91
C ILE A 46 -9.09 2.33 -4.18
N GLU A 47 -9.36 3.49 -4.79
CA GLU A 47 -8.38 4.56 -5.02
C GLU A 47 -7.68 4.99 -3.73
N ARG A 48 -8.47 5.30 -2.68
CA ARG A 48 -7.94 5.67 -1.36
C ARG A 48 -7.07 4.57 -0.75
N SER A 49 -7.50 3.31 -0.88
CA SER A 49 -6.77 2.15 -0.37
C SER A 49 -5.42 1.96 -1.07
N ILE A 50 -5.37 2.15 -2.40
CA ILE A 50 -4.12 2.08 -3.17
C ILE A 50 -3.18 3.22 -2.76
N ASN A 51 -3.70 4.44 -2.55
CA ASN A 51 -2.88 5.57 -2.08
C ASN A 51 -2.29 5.32 -0.69
N ILE A 52 -3.08 4.78 0.24
CA ILE A 52 -2.59 4.43 1.58
C ILE A 52 -1.50 3.35 1.49
N LEU A 53 -1.70 2.30 0.68
CA LEU A 53 -0.68 1.28 0.42
C LEU A 53 0.61 1.91 -0.11
N SER A 54 0.52 2.78 -1.11
CA SER A 54 1.67 3.48 -1.69
C SER A 54 2.46 4.28 -0.63
N MET A 55 1.74 5.01 0.23
CA MET A 55 2.36 5.82 1.28
C MET A 55 3.04 4.95 2.34
N ILE A 56 2.40 3.86 2.76
CA ILE A 56 2.98 2.89 3.70
C ILE A 56 4.27 2.34 3.10
N LEU A 57 4.23 1.84 1.86
CA LEU A 57 5.40 1.26 1.20
C LEU A 57 6.56 2.24 0.99
N THR A 58 6.25 3.53 0.81
CA THR A 58 7.28 4.57 0.61
C THR A 58 7.88 5.06 1.92
N LYS A 59 7.11 5.12 3.00
CA LYS A 59 7.54 5.68 4.30
C LYS A 59 8.03 4.63 5.29
N TYR A 60 7.71 3.36 5.07
CA TYR A 60 8.09 2.28 5.95
C TYR A 60 9.47 1.75 5.61
N ASP A 61 10.34 1.66 6.61
CA ASP A 61 11.70 1.16 6.40
C ASP A 61 11.66 -0.35 6.09
N SER A 62 12.28 -0.72 4.97
CA SER A 62 12.17 -1.99 4.25
C SER A 62 12.58 -3.22 5.08
N SER A 63 13.34 -3.03 6.16
CA SER A 63 13.87 -4.12 6.98
C SER A 63 12.81 -4.94 7.72
N VAL A 64 11.61 -4.38 7.95
CA VAL A 64 10.53 -5.01 8.74
C VAL A 64 9.37 -5.51 7.88
N LEU A 65 9.17 -4.93 6.67
CA LEU A 65 8.19 -5.43 5.70
C LEU A 65 8.72 -6.73 5.11
N GLN A 66 8.48 -7.83 5.82
CA GLN A 66 8.93 -9.15 5.42
C GLN A 66 8.54 -9.42 3.97
N VAL A 67 9.46 -10.03 3.22
CA VAL A 67 9.29 -10.48 1.82
C VAL A 67 7.94 -11.18 1.57
N ILE A 68 7.35 -11.79 2.60
CA ILE A 68 6.03 -12.42 2.59
C ILE A 68 4.90 -11.38 2.37
N VAL A 69 4.84 -10.31 3.17
CA VAL A 69 3.83 -9.24 3.03
C VAL A 69 3.90 -8.62 1.65
N TYR A 70 5.13 -8.39 1.21
CA TYR A 70 5.44 -7.79 -0.07
C TYR A 70 4.89 -8.62 -1.25
N LYS A 71 5.19 -9.92 -1.26
CA LYS A 71 4.70 -10.84 -2.30
C LYS A 71 3.18 -10.93 -2.31
N ASP A 72 2.55 -10.98 -1.14
CA ASP A 72 1.11 -11.05 -0.98
C ASP A 72 0.40 -9.78 -1.50
N VAL A 73 0.91 -8.59 -1.16
CA VAL A 73 0.35 -7.32 -1.68
C VAL A 73 0.56 -7.22 -3.20
N LYS A 74 1.75 -7.57 -3.71
CA LYS A 74 2.03 -7.56 -5.16
C LYS A 74 1.03 -8.43 -5.93
N GLN A 75 0.83 -9.68 -5.50
CA GLN A 75 -0.14 -10.59 -6.12
C GLN A 75 -1.57 -10.04 -6.07
N THR A 76 -1.94 -9.43 -4.95
CA THR A 76 -3.27 -8.83 -4.78
C THR A 76 -3.50 -7.68 -5.76
N LEU A 77 -2.52 -6.79 -5.91
CA LEU A 77 -2.58 -5.68 -6.86
C LEU A 77 -2.61 -6.17 -8.31
N GLU A 78 -1.82 -7.18 -8.66
CA GLU A 78 -1.84 -7.79 -9.99
C GLU A 78 -3.20 -8.41 -10.34
N GLN A 79 -3.85 -9.07 -9.36
CA GLN A 79 -5.20 -9.61 -9.53
C GLN A 79 -6.24 -8.50 -9.70
N LEU A 80 -6.17 -7.46 -8.87
CA LEU A 80 -7.05 -6.30 -8.99
C LEU A 80 -6.92 -5.63 -10.36
N ASN A 81 -5.68 -5.43 -10.83
CA ASN A 81 -5.38 -4.74 -12.08
C ASN A 81 -6.05 -5.38 -13.30
N ARG A 82 -6.18 -6.71 -13.34
CA ARG A 82 -6.82 -7.44 -14.45
C ARG A 82 -8.30 -7.10 -14.63
N ASN A 83 -8.97 -6.66 -13.56
CA ASN A 83 -10.43 -6.48 -13.51
C ASN A 83 -10.85 -5.04 -13.22
N SER A 84 -9.91 -4.09 -13.28
CA SER A 84 -10.12 -2.71 -12.83
C SER A 84 -10.31 -1.73 -13.97
N SER A 85 -10.85 -0.54 -13.63
CA SER A 85 -10.90 0.59 -14.56
C SER A 85 -9.48 1.03 -14.94
N THR A 86 -9.35 1.74 -16.07
CA THR A 86 -8.08 2.32 -16.51
C THR A 86 -7.45 3.24 -15.44
N THR A 87 -8.26 3.94 -14.65
CA THR A 87 -7.79 4.82 -13.56
C THR A 87 -7.12 4.02 -12.47
N ILE A 88 -7.82 3.02 -11.92
CA ILE A 88 -7.29 2.12 -10.89
C ILE A 88 -6.06 1.38 -11.40
N SER A 89 -6.09 0.88 -12.64
CA SER A 89 -4.95 0.19 -13.25
C SER A 89 -3.69 1.04 -13.30
N LYS A 90 -3.80 2.35 -13.61
CA LYS A 90 -2.65 3.26 -13.60
C LYS A 90 -2.07 3.42 -12.19
N MET A 91 -2.93 3.62 -11.19
CA MET A 91 -2.49 3.73 -9.79
C MET A 91 -1.77 2.46 -9.32
N ILE A 92 -2.31 1.29 -9.67
CA ILE A 92 -1.68 0.01 -9.35
C ILE A 92 -0.30 -0.11 -9.99
N VAL A 93 -0.19 0.23 -11.28
CA VAL A 93 1.11 0.20 -11.99
C VAL A 93 2.14 1.09 -11.30
N ASP A 94 1.75 2.26 -10.81
CA ASP A 94 2.68 3.15 -10.12
C ASP A 94 3.12 2.59 -8.75
N VAL A 95 2.22 1.97 -7.99
CA VAL A 95 2.59 1.27 -6.74
C VAL A 95 3.51 0.06 -7.02
N LEU A 96 3.24 -0.71 -8.09
CA LEU A 96 4.09 -1.83 -8.50
C LEU A 96 5.50 -1.40 -8.93
N LYS A 97 5.68 -0.18 -9.44
CA LYS A 97 7.02 0.38 -9.70
C LYS A 97 7.76 0.66 -8.40
N VAL A 98 7.10 1.29 -7.42
CA VAL A 98 7.68 1.54 -6.09
C VAL A 98 8.14 0.23 -5.47
N PHE A 99 7.32 -0.81 -5.60
CA PHE A 99 7.70 -2.17 -5.27
C PHE A 99 9.01 -2.55 -5.98
N ASN A 100 9.03 -2.74 -7.30
CA ASN A 100 10.22 -3.27 -7.98
C ASN A 100 11.54 -2.52 -7.65
N SER A 101 11.49 -1.20 -7.43
CA SER A 101 12.65 -0.43 -6.96
C SER A 101 13.16 -0.85 -5.57
N ILE A 102 12.28 -1.21 -4.63
CA ILE A 102 12.65 -1.71 -3.29
C ILE A 102 13.26 -3.11 -3.39
N GLU A 103 12.72 -3.98 -4.25
CA GLU A 103 13.21 -5.35 -4.49
C GLU A 103 14.64 -5.32 -5.06
N GLU A 104 14.93 -4.41 -5.99
CA GLU A 104 16.28 -4.20 -6.53
C GLU A 104 17.28 -3.76 -5.44
N LEU A 105 16.89 -2.83 -4.55
CA LEU A 105 17.76 -2.33 -3.47
C LEU A 105 18.08 -3.39 -2.40
N THR A 106 17.18 -4.35 -2.17
CA THR A 106 17.39 -5.42 -1.17
C THR A 106 18.28 -6.55 -1.69
N ILE A 107 18.31 -6.79 -3.01
CA ILE A 107 19.14 -7.83 -3.62
C ILE A 107 20.61 -7.39 -3.72
N ASP A 108 20.89 -6.10 -3.98
CA ASP A 108 22.26 -5.56 -4.06
C ASP A 108 22.98 -5.46 -2.69
N SER A 109 22.29 -5.78 -1.59
CA SER A 109 22.85 -5.79 -0.23
C SER A 109 23.46 -7.13 0.19
N SER A 110 23.54 -8.12 -0.73
CA SER A 110 23.96 -9.52 -0.46
C SER A 110 25.35 -9.85 -1.00
#